data_AF-A0A2E7MU96-F1
#
_entry.id   AF-A0A2E7MU96-F1
#
_cell.length_a   1.000
_cell.length_b   1.000
_cell.length_c   1.000
_cell.angle_alpha   90.00
_cell.angle_beta   90.00
_cell.angle_gamma   90.00
#
_symmetry.space_group_name_H-M   'P 1'
#
loop_
_entity.id
_entity.type
_entity.pdbx_description
1 polymer ?
#
loop_
_entity_poly.entity_id
_entity_poly.type
_entity_poly.pdbx_seq_one_letter_code
_entity_poly.pdbx_strand_id
1 'polypeptide(L)' 'MQAHHVYEPDKKDSWFTLGGFYDDSLVRSDLSPTGWLLTGVKLTVLWRKGDHSIMALAREKGRDILAG' A
#
# COMPACT_ATOMS: atom_id res chain seq x y z
N MET A 1 0.31 10.72 -7.45
CA MET A 1 1.18 9.77 -6.72
C MET A 1 0.96 8.37 -7.26
N GLN A 2 1.91 7.45 -7.01
CA GLN A 2 1.74 6.03 -7.31
C GLN A 2 2.20 5.18 -6.12
N ALA A 3 1.57 4.02 -5.95
CA ALA A 3 1.97 2.99 -4.98
C ALA A 3 2.36 1.73 -5.74
N HIS A 4 3.53 1.18 -5.41
CA HIS A 4 4.03 -0.09 -5.96
C HIS A 4 3.84 -1.19 -4.93
N HIS A 5 3.14 -2.24 -5.31
CA HIS A 5 3.04 -3.49 -4.58
C HIS A 5 3.92 -4.53 -5.27
N VAL A 6 4.77 -5.19 -4.49
CA VAL A 6 5.80 -6.13 -4.97
C VAL A 6 5.76 -7.38 -4.11
N TYR A 7 5.76 -8.55 -4.74
CA TYR A 7 5.84 -9.84 -4.05
C TYR A 7 7.19 -10.53 -4.28
N GLU A 8 7.59 -10.71 -5.54
CA GLU A 8 8.89 -11.26 -5.93
C GLU A 8 9.61 -10.24 -6.82
N PRO A 9 10.50 -9.40 -6.26
CA PRO A 9 11.01 -8.20 -6.95
C PRO A 9 11.72 -8.52 -8.29
N ASP A 10 12.31 -9.71 -8.39
CA ASP A 10 13.03 -10.16 -9.58
C ASP A 10 12.11 -10.66 -10.71
N LYS A 11 10.82 -10.89 -10.43
CA LYS A 11 9.83 -11.33 -11.42
C LYS A 11 9.00 -10.14 -11.90
N LYS A 12 9.07 -9.87 -13.21
CA LYS A 12 8.43 -8.69 -13.84
C LYS A 12 6.90 -8.64 -13.65
N ASP A 13 6.25 -9.80 -13.61
CA ASP A 13 4.81 -9.98 -13.38
C ASP A 13 4.41 -9.90 -11.91
N SER A 14 5.38 -9.89 -10.99
CA SER A 14 5.17 -9.79 -9.54
C SER A 14 5.11 -8.34 -9.03
N TRP A 15 4.67 -7.44 -9.91
CA TRP A 15 4.53 -6.01 -9.67
C TRP A 15 3.13 -5.52 -10.00
N PHE A 16 2.51 -4.81 -9.06
CA PHE A 16 1.21 -4.17 -9.25
C PHE A 16 1.27 -2.72 -8.80
N THR A 17 0.91 -1.80 -9.69
CA THR A 17 0.99 -0.35 -9.43
C THR A 17 -0.37 0.30 -9.49
N LEU A 18 -0.67 1.09 -8.46
CA LEU A 18 -1.85 1.95 -8.37
C LEU A 18 -1.42 3.40 -8.56
N GLY A 19 -2.08 4.13 -9.45
CA GLY A 19 -1.86 5.56 -9.63
C GLY A 19 -3.10 6.38 -9.28
N GLY A 20 -2.89 7.52 -8.64
CA GLY A 20 -3.98 8.35 -8.14
C GLY A 20 -3.51 9.48 -7.23
N PHE A 21 -4.39 9.91 -6.33
CA PHE A 21 -4.10 10.89 -5.28
C PHE A 21 -4.68 10.45 -3.95
N TYR A 22 -4.06 10.94 -2.87
CA TYR A 22 -4.53 10.72 -1.51
C TYR A 22 -5.33 11.93 -1.03
N ASP A 23 -6.45 11.66 -0.39
CA ASP A 23 -7.17 12.59 0.47
C ASP A 23 -6.87 12.21 1.92
N ASP A 24 -5.93 12.93 2.54
CA ASP A 24 -5.48 12.68 3.91
C ASP A 24 -6.20 13.57 4.91
N SER A 25 -6.58 13.00 6.05
CA SER A 25 -7.16 13.72 7.19
C SER A 25 -6.14 13.80 8.32
N LEU A 26 -5.87 15.00 8.81
CA LEU A 26 -4.84 15.28 9.80
C LEU A 26 -5.41 16.00 11.02
N VAL A 27 -4.82 15.72 12.19
CA VAL A 27 -5.09 16.45 13.43
C VAL A 27 -3.78 16.95 14.04
N ARG A 28 -3.85 18.13 14.68
CA ARG A 28 -2.74 18.63 15.51
C ARG A 28 -2.60 17.76 16.74
N SER A 29 -1.36 17.45 17.11
CA SER A 29 -1.08 16.71 18.35
C SER A 29 0.35 16.92 18.82
N ASP A 30 0.50 17.26 20.10
CA ASP A 30 1.80 17.40 20.77
C ASP A 30 2.48 16.05 21.04
N LEU A 31 1.76 14.93 20.84
CA LEU A 31 2.32 13.59 20.87
C LEU A 31 3.11 13.24 19.59
N SER A 32 2.93 14.01 18.52
CA SER A 32 3.67 13.83 17.28
C SER A 32 4.94 14.69 17.28
N PRO A 33 6.11 14.13 16.95
CA PRO A 33 7.35 14.91 16.78
C PRO A 33 7.23 16.03 15.74
N THR A 34 6.29 15.93 14.79
CA THR A 34 6.04 16.94 13.75
C THR A 34 4.81 17.81 14.03
N GLY A 35 4.11 17.58 15.14
CA GLY A 35 2.88 18.31 15.51
C GLY A 35 1.64 17.91 14.71
N TRP A 36 1.72 16.87 13.87
CA TRP A 36 0.61 16.36 13.07
C TRP A 36 0.51 14.83 13.17
N LEU A 37 -0.72 14.32 13.23
CA LEU A 37 -1.02 12.89 13.10
C LEU A 37 -1.97 12.68 11.92
N LEU A 38 -1.72 11.62 11.14
CA LEU A 38 -2.67 11.10 10.16
C LEU A 38 -3.78 10.36 10.90
N THR A 39 -5.03 10.70 10.59
CA THR A 39 -6.24 10.10 11.17
C THR A 39 -7.11 9.40 10.14
N GLY A 40 -6.90 9.71 8.86
CA GLY A 40 -7.54 9.05 7.74
C GLY A 40 -6.68 9.18 6.51
N VAL A 41 -6.68 8.14 5.68
CA VAL A 41 -6.01 8.09 4.40
C VAL A 41 -6.98 7.48 3.41
N LYS A 42 -7.28 8.18 2.33
CA LYS A 42 -8.12 7.66 1.24
C LYS A 42 -7.36 7.77 -0.07
N LEU A 43 -7.10 6.63 -0.72
CA LEU A 43 -6.54 6.61 -2.07
C LEU A 43 -7.66 6.62 -3.12
N THR A 44 -7.73 7.69 -3.90
CA THR A 44 -8.56 7.72 -5.12
C THR A 44 -7.73 7.18 -6.28
N VAL A 45 -8.08 5.99 -6.77
CA VAL A 45 -7.37 5.31 -7.86
C VAL A 45 -7.88 5.78 -9.22
N LEU A 46 -6.98 6.30 -10.05
CA LEU A 46 -7.26 6.75 -11.41
C LEU A 46 -6.81 5.74 -12.47
N TRP A 47 -5.75 4.98 -12.20
CA TRP A 47 -5.27 3.93 -13.11
C TRP A 47 -4.57 2.81 -12.35
N ARG A 48 -4.45 1.65 -13.03
CA ARG A 48 -3.82 0.43 -12.52
C ARG A 48 -2.89 -0.14 -13.59
N LYS A 49 -1.77 -0.76 -13.18
CA LYS A 49 -0.82 -1.43 -14.08
C LYS A 49 -0.25 -2.69 -13.42
N GLY A 50 -0.12 -3.77 -14.19
CA GLY A 50 0.41 -5.05 -13.71
C GLY A 50 -0.67 -6.01 -13.24
N ASP A 51 -0.27 -7.10 -12.58
CA ASP A 51 -1.18 -8.16 -12.13
C ASP A 51 -1.62 -7.93 -10.68
N HIS A 52 -2.91 -7.69 -10.46
CA HIS A 52 -3.48 -7.50 -9.13
C HIS A 52 -3.50 -8.80 -8.29
N SER A 53 -3.43 -9.98 -8.92
CA SER A 53 -3.51 -11.28 -8.24
C SER A 53 -2.39 -11.47 -7.20
N ILE A 54 -1.26 -10.80 -7.40
CA ILE A 54 -0.09 -10.84 -6.52
C ILE A 54 -0.41 -10.40 -5.09
N MET A 55 -1.41 -9.52 -4.90
CA MET A 55 -1.82 -9.05 -3.58
C MET A 55 -2.40 -10.19 -2.74
N ALA A 56 -3.21 -11.06 -3.37
CA ALA A 56 -3.80 -12.21 -2.72
C ALA A 56 -2.73 -13.28 -2.42
N LEU A 57 -1.86 -13.55 -3.40
CA LEU A 57 -0.73 -14.48 -3.26
C LEU A 57 0.20 -14.07 -2.12
N ALA A 58 0.60 -12.80 -2.04
CA ALA A 58 1.44 -12.29 -0.97
C ALA A 58 0.78 -12.42 0.40
N ARG A 59 -0.53 -12.13 0.49
CA ARG A 59 -1.30 -12.27 1.74
C ARG A 59 -1.38 -13.73 2.20
N GLU A 60 -1.61 -14.67 1.29
CA GLU A 60 -1.63 -16.11 1.59
C GLU A 60 -0.27 -16.57 2.09
N LYS A 61 0.80 -16.25 1.35
CA LYS A 61 2.16 -16.62 1.72
C LYS A 61 2.57 -16.07 3.09
N GLY A 62 2.25 -14.81 3.36
CA GLY A 62 2.53 -14.19 4.67
C GLY A 62 1.80 -14.90 5.81
N ARG A 63 0.57 -15.38 5.57
CA ARG A 63 -0.19 -16.16 6.56
C ARG A 63 0.49 -17.49 6.87
N ASP A 64 0.95 -18.20 5.85
CA ASP A 64 1.65 -19.48 6.01
C ASP A 64 2.96 -19.31 6.79
N ILE A 65 3.70 -18.24 6.51
CA ILE A 65 4.96 -17.91 7.23
C ILE A 65 4.71 -17.65 8.72
N LEU A 66 3.59 -17.01 9.07
CA LEU A 66 3.26 -16.69 10.47
C LEU A 66 2.59 -17.86 11.21
N ALA A 67 2.14 -18.89 10.50
CA ALA A 67 1.47 -20.06 11.07
C ALA A 67 2.43 -21.20 11.43
N GLY A 68 3.68 -21.14 10.98
CA GLY A 68 4.78 -22.05 11.35
C GLY A 68 5.75 -21.40 12.33
#